data_AF-A0A1D2V841-F1
#
_entry.id   AF-A0A1D2V841-F1
#
_cell.length_a   1.000
_cell.length_b   1.000
_cell.length_c   1.000
_cell.angle_alpha   90.00
_cell.angle_beta   90.00
_cell.angle_gamma   90.00
#
_symmetry.space_group_name_H-M   'P 1'
#
loop_
_entity.id
_entity.type
_entity.pdbx_description
1 polymer ?
#
loop_
_entity_poly.entity_id
_entity_poly.type
_entity_poly.pdbx_seq_one_letter_code
_entity_poly.pdbx_strand_id
1 'polypeptide(L)'
;MLSMASLITNIETLVLDDYMFIDEDSLYALQIFSQDSTSQVTTIPSAKLSVFDLLNFTGSKLGSNYLKLWLSRPLYNIDSIEKRQKTIEILLLSKNSDYISQIDLFLKNMPNMSKLILSLQAGKSNYRTWESIRNFINKALSITQNIYNLDKNEKKSSIDFEESKASNRLIISENVHPKLD
;
A
#
# COMPACT_ATOMS: atom_id res chain seq x y z
N MET A 1 37.46 11.19 -1.82
CA MET A 1 36.16 11.50 -2.47
C MET A 1 35.67 10.21 -3.14
N LEU A 2 35.04 9.32 -2.39
CA LEU A 2 34.59 8.01 -2.89
C LEU A 2 33.20 8.15 -3.52
N SER A 3 33.21 8.03 -4.85
CA SER A 3 32.09 8.12 -5.77
C SER A 3 30.93 7.20 -5.38
N MET A 4 29.72 7.77 -5.46
CA MET A 4 28.41 7.13 -5.29
C MET A 4 28.16 6.13 -6.42
N ALA A 5 28.57 4.88 -6.26
CA ALA A 5 27.97 3.79 -7.03
C ALA A 5 26.72 3.33 -6.28
N SER A 6 25.53 3.80 -6.69
CA SER A 6 24.35 2.97 -6.50
C SER A 6 24.65 1.65 -7.19
N LEU A 7 24.73 0.55 -6.44
CA LEU A 7 24.89 -0.76 -7.04
C LEU A 7 23.63 -1.02 -7.89
N ILE A 8 23.76 -0.88 -9.20
CA ILE A 8 22.73 -1.30 -10.15
C ILE A 8 22.81 -2.83 -10.14
N THR A 9 21.87 -3.46 -9.44
CA THR A 9 21.83 -4.91 -9.30
C THR A 9 21.17 -5.58 -10.50
N ASN A 10 20.23 -4.90 -11.15
CA ASN A 10 19.54 -5.42 -12.33
C ASN A 10 19.09 -4.29 -13.27
N ILE A 11 18.94 -4.62 -14.55
CA ILE A 11 18.28 -3.79 -15.57
C ILE A 11 17.17 -4.65 -16.16
N GLU A 12 15.94 -4.18 -16.07
CA GLU A 12 14.76 -4.89 -16.57
C GLU A 12 14.02 -4.04 -17.59
N THR A 13 13.48 -4.68 -18.62
CA THR A 13 12.60 -4.02 -19.59
C THR A 13 11.24 -3.76 -18.93
N LEU A 14 10.87 -2.50 -18.85
CA LEU A 14 9.58 -2.11 -18.29
C LEU A 14 8.51 -2.27 -19.38
N VAL A 15 7.70 -3.31 -19.28
CA VAL A 15 6.54 -3.55 -20.15
C VAL A 15 5.39 -2.66 -19.65
N LEU A 16 4.89 -1.78 -20.51
CA LEU A 16 3.82 -0.84 -20.17
C LEU A 16 2.44 -1.32 -20.58
N ASP A 17 2.34 -2.46 -21.26
CA ASP A 17 1.09 -2.98 -21.86
C ASP A 17 -0.02 -3.20 -20.84
N ASP A 18 0.34 -3.42 -19.56
CA ASP A 18 -0.62 -3.60 -18.45
C ASP A 18 -1.16 -2.28 -17.88
N TYR A 19 -0.68 -1.14 -18.36
CA TYR A 19 -1.02 0.19 -17.86
C TYR A 19 -1.64 1.07 -18.93
N MET A 20 -2.60 1.89 -18.51
CA MET A 20 -3.16 2.93 -19.37
C MET A 20 -2.10 3.99 -19.63
N PHE A 21 -1.86 4.30 -20.91
CA PHE A 21 -1.06 5.45 -21.30
C PHE A 21 -1.84 6.74 -21.02
N ILE A 22 -1.20 7.66 -20.30
CA ILE A 22 -1.69 9.02 -20.07
C ILE A 22 -0.56 9.96 -20.46
N ASP A 23 -0.86 10.87 -21.39
CA ASP A 23 0.09 11.89 -21.82
C ASP A 23 0.27 12.98 -20.74
N GLU A 24 1.34 13.75 -20.87
CA GLU A 24 1.70 14.78 -19.91
C GLU A 24 0.65 15.91 -19.82
N ASP A 25 0.07 16.31 -20.96
CA ASP A 25 -0.97 17.33 -21.02
C ASP A 25 -2.23 16.87 -20.27
N SER A 26 -2.60 15.60 -20.40
CA SER A 26 -3.69 14.99 -19.64
C SER A 26 -3.41 14.95 -18.13
N LEU A 27 -2.20 14.56 -17.70
CA LEU A 27 -1.82 14.59 -16.28
C LEU A 27 -1.89 16.00 -15.70
N TYR A 28 -1.48 17.00 -16.49
CA TYR A 28 -1.54 18.41 -16.13
C TYR A 28 -2.99 18.93 -16.07
N ALA A 29 -3.77 18.72 -17.13
CA ALA A 29 -5.15 19.20 -17.27
C ALA A 29 -6.07 18.61 -16.20
N LEU A 30 -5.83 17.35 -15.80
CA LEU A 30 -6.55 16.68 -14.72
C LEU A 30 -6.01 16.99 -13.32
N GLN A 31 -4.93 17.76 -13.21
CA GLN A 31 -4.26 18.10 -11.95
C GLN A 31 -3.99 16.84 -11.09
N ILE A 32 -3.46 15.79 -11.72
CA ILE A 32 -3.17 14.53 -11.02
C ILE A 32 -2.15 14.76 -9.90
N PHE A 33 -1.15 15.60 -10.16
CA PHE A 33 -0.16 16.04 -9.19
C PHE A 33 -0.15 17.56 -9.07
N SER A 34 0.23 18.05 -7.90
CA SER A 34 0.35 19.47 -7.62
C SER A 34 1.46 20.06 -8.48
N GLN A 35 1.18 21.20 -9.11
CA GLN A 35 2.19 21.94 -9.86
C GLN A 35 3.24 22.47 -8.87
N ASP A 36 4.51 22.37 -9.24
CA ASP A 36 5.61 22.99 -8.48
C ASP A 36 5.45 24.51 -8.56
N SER A 37 4.70 25.10 -7.62
CA SER A 37 4.50 26.53 -7.51
C SER A 37 5.78 27.19 -6.97
N THR A 38 6.77 27.37 -7.84
CA THR A 38 7.83 28.38 -7.62
C THR A 38 7.25 29.81 -7.71
N SER A 39 5.95 29.95 -7.97
CA SER A 39 5.24 31.23 -7.98
C SER A 39 3.83 31.05 -7.43
N GLN A 40 3.42 32.06 -6.65
CA GLN A 40 2.07 32.34 -6.14
C GLN A 40 1.76 31.81 -4.74
N VAL A 41 2.11 32.64 -3.76
CA VAL A 41 1.21 33.21 -2.76
C VAL A 41 -0.22 32.67 -2.83
N THR A 42 -0.48 31.53 -2.20
CA THR A 42 -1.82 31.20 -1.71
C THR A 42 -1.77 31.25 -0.20
N THR A 43 -2.42 32.25 0.37
CA THR A 43 -2.63 32.50 1.80
C THR A 43 -3.49 31.43 2.49
N ILE A 44 -3.66 30.25 1.87
CA ILE A 44 -4.46 29.13 2.36
C ILE A 44 -3.53 27.91 2.47
N PRO A 45 -3.01 27.61 3.68
CA PRO A 45 -2.06 26.53 3.91
C PRO A 45 -2.61 25.10 3.67
N SER A 46 -3.88 24.96 3.29
CA SER A 46 -4.65 23.72 3.44
C SER A 46 -5.48 23.32 2.21
N ALA A 47 -5.35 24.03 1.07
CA ALA A 47 -6.07 23.64 -0.13
C ALA A 47 -5.41 22.37 -0.72
N LYS A 48 -6.15 21.26 -0.81
CA LYS A 48 -5.76 20.09 -1.59
C LYS A 48 -5.93 20.46 -3.06
N LEU A 49 -4.83 20.71 -3.76
CA LEU A 49 -4.80 21.30 -5.11
C LEU A 49 -4.59 20.26 -6.22
N SER A 50 -4.56 18.97 -5.88
CA SER A 50 -4.41 17.87 -6.84
C SER A 50 -5.16 16.62 -6.41
N VAL A 51 -5.40 15.71 -7.36
CA VAL A 51 -5.96 14.37 -7.08
C VAL A 51 -5.08 13.61 -6.10
N PHE A 52 -3.75 13.72 -6.24
CA PHE A 52 -2.81 13.14 -5.30
C PHE A 52 -2.98 13.68 -3.87
N ASP A 53 -3.10 14.99 -3.69
CA ASP A 53 -3.32 15.59 -2.36
C ASP A 53 -4.67 15.19 -1.76
N LEU A 54 -5.67 14.97 -2.61
CA LEU A 54 -6.98 14.49 -2.20
C LEU A 54 -6.91 13.07 -1.64
N LEU A 55 -6.18 12.17 -2.31
CA LEU A 55 -6.14 10.73 -2.02
C LEU A 55 -5.01 10.29 -1.08
N ASN A 56 -3.92 11.05 -0.97
CA ASN A 56 -2.74 10.61 -0.24
C ASN A 56 -2.89 10.75 1.30
N PHE A 57 -3.48 9.71 1.90
CA PHE A 57 -3.51 9.51 3.35
C PHE A 57 -2.56 8.40 3.83
N THR A 58 -1.52 8.10 3.04
CA THR A 58 -0.62 6.98 3.33
C THR A 58 0.24 7.24 4.56
N GLY A 59 0.41 6.23 5.42
CA GLY A 59 1.22 6.34 6.64
C GLY A 59 2.74 6.32 6.42
N SER A 60 3.22 6.00 5.21
CA SER A 60 4.65 5.86 4.91
C SER A 60 5.05 6.55 3.61
N LYS A 61 6.32 7.02 3.55
CA LYS A 61 6.86 7.63 2.33
C LYS A 61 6.87 6.66 1.15
N LEU A 62 7.11 5.38 1.41
CA LEU A 62 7.06 4.33 0.39
C LEU A 62 5.63 4.19 -0.16
N GLY A 63 4.62 4.14 0.72
CA GLY A 63 3.22 4.11 0.32
C GLY A 63 2.83 5.34 -0.51
N SER A 64 3.25 6.53 -0.08
CA SER A 64 3.01 7.78 -0.81
C SER A 64 3.63 7.76 -2.22
N ASN A 65 4.88 7.29 -2.34
CA ASN A 65 5.53 7.13 -3.65
C ASN A 65 4.82 6.08 -4.53
N TYR A 66 4.33 5.00 -3.92
CA TYR A 66 3.61 3.96 -4.65
C TYR A 66 2.24 4.44 -5.13
N LEU A 67 1.54 5.28 -4.35
CA LEU A 67 0.32 5.94 -4.78
C LEU A 67 0.57 6.89 -5.95
N LYS A 68 1.67 7.65 -5.94
CA LYS A 68 2.07 8.47 -7.11
C LYS A 68 2.26 7.61 -8.35
N LEU A 69 2.91 6.44 -8.21
CA LEU A 69 3.09 5.51 -9.31
C LEU A 69 1.73 5.01 -9.84
N TRP A 70 0.78 4.68 -8.96
CA TRP A 70 -0.55 4.24 -9.37
C TRP A 70 -1.35 5.31 -10.09
N LEU A 71 -1.28 6.57 -9.64
CA LEU A 71 -1.99 7.68 -10.29
C LEU A 71 -1.38 8.05 -11.65
N SER A 72 -0.06 7.90 -11.81
CA SER A 72 0.61 8.15 -13.09
C SER A 72 0.51 6.98 -14.06
N ARG A 73 0.22 5.77 -13.57
CA ARG A 73 0.16 4.53 -14.35
C ARG A 73 -1.04 3.70 -13.89
N PRO A 74 -2.28 4.09 -14.27
CA PRO A 74 -3.45 3.30 -13.95
C PRO A 74 -3.38 1.92 -14.60
N LEU A 75 -3.96 0.92 -13.94
CA LEU A 75 -4.05 -0.42 -14.51
C LEU A 75 -5.02 -0.43 -15.69
N TYR A 76 -4.68 -1.21 -16.72
CA TYR A 76 -5.56 -1.50 -17.85
C TYR A 76 -6.28 -2.86 -17.68
N ASN A 77 -5.61 -3.84 -17.08
CA ASN A 77 -6.14 -5.18 -16.89
C ASN A 77 -7.25 -5.23 -15.82
N ILE A 78 -8.43 -5.75 -16.20
CA ILE A 78 -9.62 -5.81 -15.34
C ILE A 78 -9.42 -6.71 -14.10
N ASP A 79 -8.81 -7.88 -14.26
CA ASP A 79 -8.59 -8.82 -13.14
C ASP A 79 -7.72 -8.19 -12.05
N SER A 80 -6.73 -7.40 -12.46
CA SER A 80 -5.82 -6.67 -11.56
C SER A 80 -6.55 -5.54 -10.83
N ILE A 81 -7.48 -4.85 -11.49
CA ILE A 81 -8.34 -3.82 -10.89
C ILE A 81 -9.26 -4.47 -9.85
N GLU A 82 -9.98 -5.53 -10.23
CA GLU A 82 -10.90 -6.25 -9.35
C GLU A 82 -10.17 -6.82 -8.13
N LYS A 83 -8.95 -7.34 -8.30
CA LYS A 83 -8.13 -7.81 -7.17
C LYS A 83 -7.80 -6.69 -6.18
N ARG A 84 -7.49 -5.47 -6.67
CA ARG A 84 -7.27 -4.31 -5.78
C ARG A 84 -8.56 -3.89 -5.09
N GLN A 85 -9.68 -3.85 -5.81
CA GLN A 85 -10.99 -3.51 -5.26
C GLN A 85 -11.43 -4.49 -4.17
N LYS A 86 -11.31 -5.80 -4.41
CA LYS A 86 -11.58 -6.85 -3.42
C LYS A 86 -10.70 -6.72 -2.19
N THR A 87 -9.42 -6.37 -2.37
CA THR A 87 -8.53 -6.10 -1.24
C THR A 87 -9.04 -4.92 -0.41
N ILE A 88 -9.46 -3.83 -1.05
CA ILE A 88 -10.01 -2.65 -0.37
C ILE A 88 -11.32 -3.02 0.35
N GLU A 89 -12.21 -3.78 -0.29
CA GLU A 89 -13.47 -4.24 0.30
C GLU A 89 -13.24 -5.00 1.62
N ILE A 90 -12.35 -6.00 1.60
CA ILE A 90 -11.96 -6.75 2.80
C ILE A 90 -11.41 -5.82 3.89
N LEU A 91 -10.59 -4.85 3.49
CA LEU A 91 -10.02 -3.87 4.42
C LEU A 91 -11.05 -2.85 4.94
N LEU A 92 -12.19 -2.65 4.29
CA LEU A 92 -13.21 -1.72 4.77
C LEU A 92 -14.25 -2.38 5.68
N LEU A 93 -14.25 -3.71 5.80
CA LEU A 93 -15.16 -4.42 6.69
C LEU A 93 -14.92 -4.01 8.15
N SER A 94 -15.99 -3.64 8.85
CA SER A 94 -15.94 -3.20 10.26
C SER A 94 -15.29 -4.22 11.19
N LYS A 95 -15.53 -5.51 10.96
CA LYS A 95 -14.89 -6.63 11.70
C LYS A 95 -13.35 -6.63 11.61
N ASN A 96 -12.78 -5.98 10.59
CA ASN A 96 -11.35 -5.94 10.32
C ASN A 96 -10.68 -4.63 10.80
N SER A 97 -11.45 -3.66 11.32
CA SER A 97 -10.96 -2.32 11.67
C SER A 97 -9.78 -2.32 12.63
N ASP A 98 -9.78 -3.22 13.62
CA ASP A 98 -8.75 -3.30 14.64
C ASP A 98 -7.41 -3.76 14.06
N TYR A 99 -7.43 -4.80 13.22
CA TYR A 99 -6.25 -5.29 12.52
C TYR A 99 -5.65 -4.20 11.63
N ILE A 100 -6.50 -3.44 10.96
CA ILE A 100 -6.08 -2.40 10.02
C ILE A 100 -5.52 -1.19 10.73
N SER A 101 -6.12 -0.80 11.85
CA SER A 101 -5.59 0.24 12.72
C SER A 101 -4.19 -0.13 13.24
N GLN A 102 -3.96 -1.40 13.60
CA GLN A 102 -2.64 -1.88 13.97
C GLN A 102 -1.66 -1.88 12.79
N ILE A 103 -2.07 -2.38 11.62
CA ILE A 103 -1.23 -2.37 10.41
C ILE A 103 -0.82 -0.95 10.04
N ASP A 104 -1.75 0.01 10.03
CA ASP A 104 -1.46 1.43 9.76
C ASP A 104 -0.45 2.00 10.77
N LEU A 105 -0.62 1.68 12.05
CA LEU A 105 0.30 2.11 13.12
C LEU A 105 1.73 1.58 12.90
N PHE A 106 1.89 0.31 12.47
CA PHE A 106 3.21 -0.25 12.20
C PHE A 106 3.80 0.20 10.87
N LEU A 107 2.98 0.50 9.85
CA LEU A 107 3.42 1.08 8.58
C LEU A 107 3.88 2.53 8.75
N LYS A 108 3.31 3.27 9.71
CA LYS A 108 3.76 4.63 10.02
C LYS A 108 5.24 4.66 10.37
N ASN A 109 5.97 5.56 9.71
CA ASN A 109 7.41 5.72 9.90
C ASN A 109 8.18 4.37 9.79
N MET A 110 7.76 3.49 8.89
CA MET A 110 8.50 2.27 8.60
C MET A 110 9.87 2.63 8.00
N PRO A 111 11.00 2.12 8.55
CA PRO A 111 12.32 2.43 8.02
C PRO A 111 12.46 1.98 6.56
N ASN A 112 13.16 2.77 5.74
CA ASN A 112 13.41 2.42 4.35
C ASN A 112 14.53 1.37 4.28
N MET A 113 14.15 0.09 4.20
CA MET A 113 15.10 -1.00 4.20
C MET A 113 16.09 -0.94 3.03
N SER A 114 15.67 -0.53 1.83
CA SER A 114 16.56 -0.39 0.68
C SER A 114 17.71 0.59 0.97
N LYS A 115 17.41 1.74 1.60
CA LYS A 115 18.44 2.70 2.04
C LYS A 115 19.36 2.11 3.10
N LEU A 116 18.82 1.35 4.05
CA LEU A 116 19.61 0.71 5.10
C LEU A 116 20.57 -0.34 4.53
N ILE A 117 20.10 -1.19 3.61
CA ILE A 117 20.94 -2.19 2.92
C ILE A 117 22.06 -1.52 2.13
N LEU A 118 21.76 -0.46 1.37
CA LEU A 118 22.79 0.29 0.64
C LEU A 118 23.84 0.89 1.58
N SER A 119 23.44 1.39 2.75
CA SER A 119 24.38 1.90 3.74
C SER A 119 25.28 0.81 4.33
N LEU A 120 24.75 -0.40 4.52
CA LEU A 120 25.52 -1.57 4.97
C LEU A 120 26.51 -2.01 3.89
N GLN A 121 26.06 -2.16 2.65
CA GLN A 121 26.91 -2.56 1.51
C GLN A 121 28.04 -1.56 1.26
N ALA A 122 27.77 -0.26 1.45
CA ALA A 122 28.76 0.79 1.32
C ALA A 122 29.73 0.89 2.52
N GLY A 123 29.59 0.06 3.56
CA GLY A 123 30.40 0.12 4.78
C GLY A 123 30.16 1.40 5.62
N LYS A 124 29.05 2.10 5.41
CA LYS A 124 28.69 3.36 6.09
C LYS A 124 27.68 3.16 7.22
N SER A 125 27.43 1.92 7.63
CA SER A 125 26.50 1.61 8.71
C SER A 125 27.04 2.05 10.06
N ASN A 126 26.20 2.68 10.87
CA ASN A 126 26.48 3.00 12.27
C ASN A 126 25.45 2.32 13.19
N TYR A 127 25.56 2.53 14.50
CA TYR A 127 24.60 1.99 15.48
C TYR A 127 23.14 2.30 15.11
N ARG A 128 22.83 3.51 14.64
CA ARG A 128 21.48 3.93 14.25
C ARG A 128 20.96 3.15 13.04
N THR A 129 21.85 2.77 12.12
CA THR A 129 21.50 1.87 11.00
C THR A 129 20.99 0.53 11.54
N TRP A 130 21.71 -0.08 12.48
CA TRP A 130 21.33 -1.36 13.08
C TRP A 130 20.05 -1.26 13.91
N GLU A 131 19.89 -0.18 14.69
CA GLU A 131 18.65 0.11 15.41
C GLU A 131 17.45 0.25 14.47
N SER A 132 17.63 0.95 13.33
CA SER A 132 16.60 1.10 12.31
C SER A 132 16.23 -0.23 11.65
N ILE A 133 17.21 -1.12 11.43
CA ILE A 133 16.97 -2.47 10.90
C ILE A 133 16.17 -3.29 11.91
N ARG A 134 16.56 -3.26 13.20
CA ARG A 134 15.80 -3.95 14.27
C ARG A 134 14.36 -3.46 14.33
N ASN A 135 14.15 -2.14 14.28
CA ASN A 135 12.83 -1.53 14.26
C ASN A 135 12.01 -1.98 13.02
N PHE A 136 12.64 -2.00 11.84
CA PHE A 136 12.01 -2.50 10.62
C PHE A 136 11.55 -3.94 10.76
N ILE A 137 12.42 -4.84 11.26
CA ILE A 137 12.12 -6.27 11.45
C ILE A 137 10.93 -6.44 12.40
N ASN A 138 10.95 -5.76 13.55
CA ASN A 138 9.86 -5.83 14.52
C ASN A 138 8.53 -5.38 13.92
N LYS A 139 8.51 -4.22 13.24
CA LYS A 139 7.32 -3.71 12.56
C LYS A 139 6.81 -4.67 11.48
N ALA A 140 7.70 -5.20 10.64
CA ALA A 140 7.36 -6.15 9.58
C ALA A 140 6.74 -7.44 10.15
N LEU A 141 7.27 -7.93 11.26
CA LEU A 141 6.76 -9.10 11.96
C LEU A 141 5.35 -8.84 12.51
N SER A 142 5.13 -7.69 13.17
CA SER A 142 3.80 -7.31 13.66
C SER A 142 2.77 -7.13 12.54
N ILE A 143 3.17 -6.55 11.40
CA ILE A 143 2.29 -6.44 10.21
C ILE A 143 1.93 -7.83 9.70
N THR A 144 2.91 -8.71 9.55
CA THR A 144 2.70 -10.08 9.03
C THR A 144 1.76 -10.88 9.94
N GLN A 145 1.92 -10.76 11.26
CA GLN A 145 1.02 -11.39 12.22
C GLN A 145 -0.42 -10.86 12.12
N ASN A 146 -0.59 -9.54 11.97
CA ASN A 146 -1.92 -8.96 11.80
C ASN A 146 -2.58 -9.40 10.49
N ILE A 147 -1.84 -9.46 9.39
CA ILE A 147 -2.34 -9.97 8.10
C ILE A 147 -2.74 -11.45 8.21
N TYR A 148 -1.93 -12.27 8.87
CA TYR A 148 -2.25 -13.68 9.09
C TYR A 148 -3.54 -13.86 9.90
N ASN A 149 -3.72 -13.06 10.96
CA ASN A 149 -4.92 -13.09 11.77
C ASN A 149 -6.16 -12.61 10.99
N LEU A 150 -6.00 -11.61 10.13
CA LEU A 150 -7.06 -11.12 9.25
C LEU A 150 -7.50 -12.20 8.26
N ASP A 151 -6.58 -12.88 7.59
CA ASP A 151 -6.89 -14.00 6.67
C ASP A 151 -7.59 -15.16 7.39
N LYS A 152 -7.15 -15.48 8.61
CA LYS A 152 -7.81 -16.48 9.45
C LYS A 152 -9.25 -16.08 9.81
N ASN A 153 -9.48 -14.79 10.11
CA ASN A 153 -10.80 -14.30 10.48
C ASN A 153 -11.76 -14.25 9.29
N GLU A 154 -11.26 -13.88 8.10
CA GLU A 154 -12.00 -13.98 6.83
C GLU A 154 -12.51 -15.41 6.60
N LYS A 155 -11.61 -16.40 6.66
CA LYS A 155 -11.96 -17.83 6.48
C LYS A 155 -12.95 -18.33 7.52
N LYS A 156 -12.86 -17.85 8.76
CA LYS A 156 -13.83 -18.19 9.82
C LYS A 156 -15.20 -17.57 9.55
N SER A 157 -15.24 -16.35 9.02
CA SER A 157 -16.50 -15.67 8.71
C SER A 157 -17.23 -16.28 7.51
N SER A 158 -16.54 -16.91 6.56
CA SER A 158 -17.18 -17.59 5.42
C SER A 158 -17.82 -18.95 5.75
N ILE A 159 -17.76 -19.41 7.01
CA ILE A 159 -18.31 -20.69 7.43
C ILE A 159 -19.24 -20.42 8.61
N ASP A 160 -20.53 -20.70 8.45
CA ASP A 160 -21.48 -20.65 9.55
C ASP A 160 -21.32 -21.92 10.39
N PHE A 161 -20.48 -21.86 11.41
CA PHE A 161 -20.18 -23.02 12.25
C PHE A 161 -21.35 -23.46 13.13
N GLU A 162 -22.28 -22.56 13.48
CA GLU A 162 -23.44 -22.89 14.31
C GLU A 162 -24.48 -23.65 13.48
N GLU A 163 -24.80 -23.13 12.29
CA GLU A 163 -25.73 -23.78 11.37
C GLU A 163 -25.12 -25.08 10.81
N SER A 164 -23.84 -25.06 10.44
CA SER A 164 -23.15 -26.26 9.95
C SER A 164 -23.18 -27.42 10.95
N LYS A 165 -23.09 -27.08 12.24
CA LYS A 165 -23.13 -28.06 13.34
C LYS A 165 -24.56 -28.56 13.60
N ALA A 166 -25.58 -27.72 13.40
CA ALA A 166 -26.98 -28.10 13.50
C ALA A 166 -27.45 -28.97 12.32
N SER A 167 -26.96 -28.69 11.11
CA SER A 167 -27.37 -29.36 9.86
C SER A 167 -26.47 -30.54 9.46
N ASN A 168 -25.35 -30.72 10.17
CA ASN A 168 -24.34 -31.75 9.90
C ASN A 168 -23.78 -31.70 8.45
N ARG A 169 -23.71 -30.50 7.88
CA ARG A 169 -23.15 -30.17 6.55
C ARG A 169 -22.48 -28.80 6.62
N LEU A 170 -21.52 -28.53 5.73
CA LEU A 170 -20.88 -27.21 5.67
C LEU A 170 -21.85 -26.17 5.09
N ILE A 171 -22.11 -25.13 5.87
CA ILE A 171 -22.95 -23.98 5.54
C ILE A 171 -22.08 -22.72 5.55
N ILE A 172 -22.24 -21.90 4.51
CA ILE A 172 -21.55 -20.63 4.34
C ILE A 172 -22.49 -19.55 4.89
N SER A 173 -21.95 -18.59 5.64
CA SER A 173 -22.76 -17.50 6.21
C SER A 173 -23.41 -16.65 5.12
N GLU A 174 -24.66 -16.22 5.34
CA GLU A 174 -25.37 -15.28 4.45
C GLU A 174 -24.64 -13.93 4.38
N ASN A 175 -24.69 -13.27 3.20
CA ASN A 175 -24.00 -12.02 2.81
C ASN A 175 -22.50 -12.09 2.46
N VAL A 176 -21.92 -13.26 2.13
CA VAL A 176 -20.53 -13.35 1.66
C VAL A 176 -20.35 -12.97 0.17
N HIS A 177 -21.44 -12.91 -0.61
CA HIS A 177 -21.41 -12.44 -2.01
C HIS A 177 -22.81 -12.00 -2.50
N PRO A 178 -22.99 -10.80 -3.11
CA PRO A 178 -24.27 -10.32 -3.62
C PRO A 178 -24.81 -11.05 -4.88
N LYS A 179 -24.19 -12.18 -5.26
CA LYS A 179 -24.57 -13.00 -6.43
C LYS A 179 -25.06 -14.39 -6.04
N LEU A 180 -25.23 -14.67 -4.75
CA LEU A 180 -25.73 -15.94 -4.23
C LEU A 180 -27.01 -15.81 -3.39
N ASP A 181 -27.62 -14.62 -3.40
CA ASP A 181 -28.99 -14.39 -2.95
C ASP A 181 -29.97 -14.48 -4.13
#